data_AF-A0A4W6DUK2-F1
#
_entry.id   AF-A0A4W6DUK2-F1
#
_cell.length_a   1.000
_cell.length_b   1.000
_cell.length_c   1.000
_cell.angle_alpha   90.00
_cell.angle_beta   90.00
_cell.angle_gamma   90.00
#
_symmetry.space_group_name_H-M   'P 1'
#
loop_
_entity.id
_entity.type
_entity.pdbx_description
1 polymer ?
#
loop_
_entity_poly.entity_id
_entity_poly.type
_entity_poly.pdbx_seq_one_letter_code
_entity_poly.pdbx_strand_id
1 'polypeptide(L)'
;MVMVLFSTSQCLIGSSGDFWNLEIILFLSLSLSLSLSLSLSLSLSLSLSLSLSLSPFHRPVGTPFEDGTFKLLIEFSEEYPNKPPTVRFVSRMFHPNVYADGSICLDILQNRWSPTYDVSSILTSIQSLLDEPNPNSPANSQAAQLYQENKREYEKRVTAIVEQSWVDV
;
A
#
# COMPACT_ATOMS: atom_id res chain seq x y z
N MET A 1 -8.55 -20.74 -9.24
CA MET A 1 -8.43 -21.20 -7.84
C MET A 1 -7.36 -20.35 -7.19
N VAL A 2 -7.71 -19.59 -6.15
CA VAL A 2 -6.76 -18.76 -5.39
C VAL A 2 -6.20 -19.66 -4.29
N MET A 3 -4.88 -19.86 -4.25
CA MET A 3 -4.22 -20.69 -3.25
C MET A 3 -3.45 -19.79 -2.29
N VAL A 4 -3.79 -19.85 -1.00
CA VAL A 4 -2.99 -19.21 0.06
C VAL A 4 -1.75 -20.08 0.27
N LEU A 5 -0.56 -19.50 0.12
CA LEU A 5 0.68 -20.27 0.21
C LEU A 5 1.38 -20.12 1.56
N PHE A 6 1.27 -18.94 2.17
CA PHE A 6 1.98 -18.62 3.40
C PHE A 6 1.32 -17.42 4.10
N SER A 7 1.26 -17.46 5.42
CA SER A 7 0.85 -16.35 6.28
C SER A 7 1.93 -16.18 7.34
N THR A 8 2.54 -14.99 7.39
CA THR A 8 3.53 -14.65 8.42
C THR A 8 3.32 -13.23 8.89
N SER A 9 3.31 -13.04 10.21
CA SER A 9 3.49 -11.73 10.82
C SER A 9 4.99 -11.44 10.88
N GLN A 10 5.45 -10.38 10.22
CA GLN A 10 6.84 -9.94 10.32
C GLN A 10 6.93 -8.65 11.09
N CYS A 11 7.90 -8.61 12.01
CA CYS A 11 8.28 -7.41 12.72
C CYS A 11 9.37 -6.69 11.94
N LEU A 12 9.00 -5.65 11.21
CA LEU A 12 9.97 -4.82 10.49
C LEU A 12 10.58 -3.81 11.48
N ILE A 13 11.84 -3.44 11.24
CA ILE A 13 12.55 -2.40 12.02
C ILE A 13 12.62 -1.16 11.14
N GLY A 14 12.03 -0.06 11.60
CA GLY A 14 12.10 1.24 10.91
C GLY A 14 13.48 1.88 11.05
N SER A 15 13.80 2.83 10.17
CA SER A 15 15.05 3.62 10.21
C SER A 15 15.29 4.36 11.53
N SER A 16 14.23 4.54 12.34
CA SER A 16 14.19 5.15 13.68
C SER A 16 14.30 4.16 14.85
N GLY A 17 14.36 2.85 14.61
CA GLY A 17 14.42 1.82 15.67
C GLY A 17 13.05 1.33 16.18
N ASP A 18 11.99 1.68 15.49
CA ASP A 18 10.59 1.33 15.81
C ASP A 18 10.23 -0.09 15.32
N PHE A 19 9.45 -0.84 16.11
CA PHE A 19 8.99 -2.21 15.79
C PHE A 19 7.56 -2.19 15.22
N TRP A 20 7.36 -2.83 14.06
CA TRP A 20 6.10 -2.83 13.31
C TRP A 20 5.40 -4.20 13.33
N ASN A 21 4.08 -4.28 13.20
CA ASN A 21 3.38 -5.56 12.94
C ASN A 21 2.81 -5.55 11.52
N LEU A 22 3.43 -6.31 10.62
CA LEU A 22 2.96 -6.48 9.26
C LEU A 22 2.38 -7.89 9.10
N GLU A 23 1.08 -8.00 8.82
CA GLU A 23 0.48 -9.29 8.43
C GLU A 23 0.58 -9.46 6.91
N ILE A 24 1.38 -10.44 6.49
CA ILE A 24 1.59 -10.77 5.09
C ILE A 24 0.73 -11.99 4.74
N ILE A 25 -0.19 -11.84 3.79
CA ILE A 25 -0.98 -12.94 3.24
C ILE A 25 -0.60 -13.14 1.76
N LEU A 26 0.17 -14.19 1.48
CA LEU A 26 0.59 -14.53 0.12
C LEU A 26 -0.53 -15.30 -0.62
N PHE A 27 -1.01 -14.73 -1.72
CA PHE A 27 -1.92 -15.40 -2.65
C PHE A 27 -1.16 -15.80 -3.93
N LEU A 28 -1.40 -17.01 -4.46
CA LEU A 28 -1.13 -17.32 -5.86
C LEU A 28 -2.46 -17.46 -6.58
N SER A 29 -2.64 -16.72 -7.68
CA SER A 29 -3.82 -16.80 -8.53
C SER A 29 -3.43 -17.31 -9.91
N LEU A 30 -4.01 -18.45 -10.33
CA LEU A 30 -4.05 -18.82 -11.74
C LEU A 30 -5.27 -18.17 -12.39
N SER A 31 -5.05 -17.41 -13.47
CA SER A 31 -6.11 -16.88 -14.34
C SER A 31 -6.06 -17.56 -15.70
N LEU A 32 -7.20 -18.05 -16.19
CA LEU A 32 -7.35 -18.44 -17.59
C LEU A 32 -7.88 -17.26 -18.39
N SER A 33 -7.23 -16.95 -19.50
CA SER A 33 -7.71 -15.96 -20.47
C SER A 33 -8.10 -16.67 -21.77
N LEU A 34 -9.29 -16.34 -22.31
CA LEU A 34 -9.66 -16.75 -23.66
C LEU A 34 -9.15 -15.71 -24.65
N SER A 35 -8.32 -16.14 -25.58
CA SER A 35 -7.97 -15.32 -26.74
C SER A 35 -9.00 -15.49 -27.87
N LEU A 36 -9.16 -14.47 -28.72
CA LEU A 36 -10.06 -14.45 -29.88
C LEU A 36 -9.83 -15.60 -30.89
N SER A 37 -8.76 -16.39 -30.72
CA SER A 37 -8.37 -17.50 -31.61
C SER A 37 -8.85 -18.89 -31.15
N LEU A 38 -9.73 -18.99 -30.13
CA LEU A 38 -10.14 -20.25 -29.48
C LEU A 38 -9.02 -21.02 -28.76
N SER A 39 -7.82 -20.43 -28.62
CA SER A 39 -6.76 -21.01 -27.80
C SER A 39 -6.87 -20.49 -26.36
N LEU A 40 -6.94 -21.41 -25.40
CA LEU A 40 -6.82 -21.11 -23.97
C LEU A 40 -5.35 -20.87 -23.66
N SER A 41 -5.00 -19.65 -23.26
CA SER A 41 -3.69 -19.34 -22.69
C SER A 41 -3.80 -19.35 -21.17
N LEU A 42 -2.90 -20.09 -20.52
CA LEU A 42 -2.72 -20.03 -19.07
C LEU A 42 -1.68 -18.96 -18.76
N SER A 43 -2.07 -17.92 -18.03
CA SER A 43 -1.14 -16.94 -17.47
C SER A 43 -1.08 -17.10 -15.95
N LEU A 44 0.13 -17.15 -15.41
CA LEU A 44 0.38 -17.14 -13.98
C LEU A 44 0.61 -15.69 -13.55
N SER A 45 -0.25 -15.17 -12.67
CA SER A 45 -0.03 -13.90 -12.01
C SER A 45 0.25 -14.13 -10.53
N LEU A 46 1.26 -13.44 -10.00
CA LEU A 46 1.61 -13.47 -8.60
C LEU A 46 1.15 -12.17 -7.96
N SER A 47 0.28 -12.26 -6.96
CA SER A 47 -0.25 -11.09 -6.25
C SER A 47 -0.17 -11.30 -4.74
N LEU A 48 0.28 -10.28 -4.02
CA LEU A 48 0.35 -10.30 -2.56
C LEU A 48 -0.73 -9.37 -2.03
N SER A 49 -1.53 -9.87 -1.09
CA SER A 49 -2.41 -9.00 -0.31
C SER A 49 -1.82 -8.85 1.07
N LEU A 50 -1.62 -7.60 1.50
CA LEU A 50 -0.95 -7.29 2.74
C LEU A 50 -1.89 -6.46 3.59
N SER A 51 -1.98 -6.76 4.88
CA SER A 51 -2.66 -5.89 5.84
C SER A 51 -1.59 -5.10 6.60
N LEU A 52 -1.56 -3.80 6.34
CA LEU A 52 -0.68 -2.86 7.00
C LEU A 52 -1.39 -2.30 8.24
N SER A 53 -1.04 -2.83 9.41
CA SER A 53 -1.56 -2.36 10.71
C SER A 53 -0.61 -1.32 11.29
N LEU A 54 -1.08 -0.09 11.46
CA LEU A 54 -0.25 1.01 11.92
C LEU A 54 -0.42 1.23 13.44
N SER A 55 0.23 0.39 14.24
CA SER A 55 0.13 0.42 15.70
C SER A 55 0.82 1.63 16.35
N PRO A 56 0.24 2.23 17.41
CA PRO A 56 0.72 3.46 18.06
C PRO A 56 1.97 3.25 18.92
N PHE A 57 2.32 2.00 19.23
CA PHE A 57 3.36 1.66 20.20
C PHE A 57 4.76 2.18 19.81
N HIS A 58 4.98 2.55 18.54
CA HIS A 58 6.26 3.08 18.05
C HIS A 58 6.13 4.20 17.00
N ARG A 59 5.02 4.96 16.95
CA ARG A 59 4.94 6.16 16.07
C ARG A 59 5.03 7.46 16.84
N PRO A 60 5.50 8.56 16.21
CA PRO A 60 5.34 9.90 16.76
C PRO A 60 3.86 10.14 17.06
N VAL A 61 3.55 10.46 18.32
CA VAL A 61 2.18 10.75 18.76
C VAL A 61 1.64 11.95 17.96
N GLY A 62 0.52 11.76 17.24
CA GLY A 62 -0.16 12.77 16.45
C GLY A 62 -0.12 12.60 14.93
N THR A 63 0.22 11.41 14.41
CA THR A 63 0.01 11.08 12.99
C THR A 63 -1.45 10.73 12.72
N PRO A 64 -2.06 11.25 11.65
CA PRO A 64 -3.51 11.15 11.46
C PRO A 64 -4.00 9.72 11.14
N PHE A 65 -3.10 8.84 10.68
CA PHE A 65 -3.40 7.45 10.33
C PHE A 65 -3.17 6.46 11.49
N GLU A 66 -3.08 6.93 12.74
CA GLU A 66 -2.92 6.10 13.95
C GLU A 66 -3.99 5.02 14.07
N ASP A 67 -3.61 3.83 14.53
CA ASP A 67 -4.49 2.66 14.73
C ASP A 67 -5.23 2.14 13.47
N GLY A 68 -4.91 2.64 12.28
CA GLY A 68 -5.51 2.18 11.03
C GLY A 68 -4.96 0.83 10.55
N THR A 69 -5.83 -0.01 9.97
CA THR A 69 -5.44 -1.27 9.32
C THR A 69 -5.81 -1.24 7.85
N PHE A 70 -4.83 -1.02 6.97
CA PHE A 70 -5.07 -0.80 5.54
C PHE A 70 -4.63 -2.00 4.71
N LYS A 71 -5.52 -2.50 3.86
CA LYS A 71 -5.22 -3.59 2.93
C LYS A 71 -4.56 -3.04 1.68
N LEU A 72 -3.42 -3.60 1.30
CA LEU A 72 -2.70 -3.34 0.06
C LEU A 72 -2.72 -4.56 -0.84
N LEU A 73 -2.75 -4.32 -2.14
CA LEU A 73 -2.51 -5.33 -3.17
C LEU A 73 -1.21 -4.97 -3.92
N ILE A 74 -0.30 -5.92 -3.98
CA ILE A 74 0.93 -5.84 -4.77
C ILE A 74 0.85 -6.87 -5.88
N GLU A 75 0.93 -6.44 -7.13
CA GLU A 75 0.84 -7.30 -8.31
C GLU A 75 2.19 -7.32 -9.04
N PHE A 76 2.73 -8.52 -9.25
CA PHE A 76 4.01 -8.71 -9.91
C PHE A 76 3.79 -9.05 -11.37
N SER A 77 4.48 -8.32 -12.26
CA SER A 77 4.52 -8.66 -13.68
C SER A 77 5.64 -9.66 -13.97
N GLU A 78 5.62 -10.25 -15.17
CA GLU A 78 6.70 -11.13 -15.65
C GLU A 78 8.06 -10.40 -15.80
N GLU A 79 8.04 -9.06 -15.79
CA GLU A 79 9.23 -8.23 -15.90
C GLU A 79 9.87 -7.90 -14.54
N TYR A 80 9.26 -8.32 -13.42
CA TYR A 80 9.85 -8.16 -12.09
C TYR A 80 11.11 -9.04 -11.94
N PRO A 81 12.22 -8.54 -11.35
CA PRO A 81 12.38 -7.24 -10.67
C PRO A 81 12.92 -6.11 -11.56
N ASN A 82 13.05 -6.29 -12.87
CA ASN A 82 13.53 -5.23 -13.77
C ASN A 82 12.53 -4.06 -13.83
N LYS A 83 11.23 -4.35 -13.76
CA LYS A 83 10.16 -3.37 -13.53
C LYS A 83 9.60 -3.47 -12.11
N PRO A 84 9.15 -2.34 -11.53
CA PRO A 84 8.50 -2.34 -10.23
C PRO A 84 7.20 -3.17 -10.26
N PRO A 85 6.80 -3.77 -9.13
CA PRO A 85 5.45 -4.30 -8.99
C PRO A 85 4.45 -3.14 -8.92
N THR A 86 3.20 -3.41 -9.30
CA THR A 86 2.10 -2.46 -9.13
C THR A 86 1.60 -2.55 -7.70
N VAL A 87 1.48 -1.41 -7.01
CA VAL A 87 0.99 -1.36 -5.62
C VAL A 87 -0.22 -0.44 -5.52
N ARG A 88 -1.29 -0.91 -4.89
CA ARG A 88 -2.49 -0.12 -4.62
C ARG A 88 -3.12 -0.48 -3.29
N PHE A 89 -3.76 0.50 -2.66
CA PHE A 89 -4.65 0.26 -1.54
C PHE A 89 -5.96 -0.36 -2.02
N VAL A 90 -6.38 -1.43 -1.35
CA VAL A 90 -7.71 -2.02 -1.47
C VAL A 90 -8.68 -1.29 -0.55
N SER A 91 -8.21 -0.94 0.66
CA SER A 91 -8.95 -0.09 1.57
C SER A 91 -9.11 1.32 1.00
N ARG A 92 -10.20 2.00 1.36
CA ARG A 92 -10.37 3.41 1.00
C ARG A 92 -9.30 4.26 1.68
N MET A 93 -8.74 5.21 0.93
CA MET A 93 -7.68 6.09 1.43
C MET A 93 -8.00 7.55 1.14
N PHE A 94 -7.65 8.43 2.08
CA PHE A 94 -7.68 9.87 1.90
C PHE A 94 -6.30 10.45 2.18
N HIS A 95 -5.42 10.45 1.18
CA HIS A 95 -4.02 10.85 1.32
C HIS A 95 -3.54 11.69 0.13
N PRO A 96 -2.72 12.74 0.32
CA PRO A 96 -2.22 13.60 -0.77
C PRO A 96 -1.56 12.84 -1.93
N ASN A 97 -0.86 11.73 -1.65
CA ASN A 97 -0.14 10.93 -2.64
C ASN A 97 -0.83 9.60 -3.02
N VAL A 98 -2.10 9.41 -2.65
CA VAL A 98 -2.89 8.23 -3.05
C VAL A 98 -4.05 8.67 -3.95
N TYR A 99 -4.18 8.01 -5.11
CA TYR A 99 -5.26 8.25 -6.06
C TYR A 99 -6.58 7.64 -5.59
N ALA A 100 -7.69 8.05 -6.21
CA ALA A 100 -9.03 7.57 -5.85
C ALA A 100 -9.24 6.06 -6.10
N ASP A 101 -8.46 5.47 -7.01
CA ASP A 101 -8.44 4.03 -7.30
C ASP A 101 -7.53 3.23 -6.35
N GLY A 102 -6.87 3.91 -5.40
CA GLY A 102 -5.94 3.33 -4.44
C GLY A 102 -4.50 3.27 -4.94
N SER A 103 -4.21 3.64 -6.19
CA SER A 103 -2.84 3.69 -6.72
C SER A 103 -1.99 4.69 -5.93
N ILE A 104 -0.70 4.38 -5.74
CA ILE A 104 0.20 5.19 -4.91
C ILE A 104 1.18 5.94 -5.80
N CYS A 105 1.28 7.26 -5.64
CA CYS A 105 2.32 8.07 -6.27
C CYS A 105 3.58 8.04 -5.41
N LEU A 106 4.41 7.01 -5.61
CA LEU A 106 5.70 6.84 -4.93
C LEU A 106 6.82 6.70 -5.97
N ASP A 107 7.88 7.49 -5.82
CA ASP A 107 8.96 7.62 -6.80
C ASP A 107 9.78 6.33 -6.98
N ILE A 108 9.98 5.56 -5.90
CA ILE A 108 10.64 4.25 -5.96
C ILE A 108 9.82 3.24 -6.79
N LEU A 109 8.51 3.42 -6.96
CA LEU A 109 7.67 2.60 -7.84
C LEU A 109 7.61 3.13 -9.28
N GLN A 110 8.36 4.19 -9.59
CA GLN A 110 8.36 4.85 -10.89
C GLN A 110 9.80 4.99 -11.41
N ASN A 111 10.33 6.21 -11.47
CA ASN A 111 11.61 6.54 -12.06
C ASN A 111 12.81 6.21 -11.18
N ARG A 112 12.60 6.00 -9.87
CA ARG A 112 13.66 5.63 -8.92
C ARG A 112 13.66 4.14 -8.56
N TRP A 113 12.93 3.31 -9.31
CA TRP A 113 12.93 1.86 -9.10
C TRP A 113 14.33 1.27 -9.29
N SER A 114 14.67 0.35 -8.40
CA SER A 114 15.87 -0.48 -8.46
C SER A 114 15.47 -1.94 -8.20
N PRO A 115 15.97 -2.91 -8.99
CA PRO A 115 15.75 -4.33 -8.73
C PRO A 115 16.27 -4.82 -7.36
N THR A 116 17.04 -3.99 -6.66
CA THR A 116 17.54 -4.25 -5.30
C THR A 116 16.48 -4.04 -4.22
N TYR A 117 15.34 -3.40 -4.52
CA TYR A 117 14.28 -3.20 -3.55
C TYR A 117 13.45 -4.47 -3.37
N ASP A 118 13.30 -4.87 -2.11
CA ASP A 118 12.42 -5.94 -1.70
C ASP A 118 11.03 -5.42 -1.27
N VAL A 119 10.09 -6.34 -1.07
CA VAL A 119 8.72 -5.99 -0.62
C VAL A 119 8.74 -5.24 0.71
N SER A 120 9.67 -5.58 1.60
CA SER A 120 9.84 -4.88 2.88
C SER A 120 10.17 -3.40 2.66
N SER A 121 11.16 -3.09 1.81
CA SER A 121 11.56 -1.72 1.49
C SER A 121 10.43 -0.91 0.87
N ILE A 122 9.62 -1.54 0.01
CA ILE A 122 8.42 -0.91 -0.58
C ILE A 122 7.43 -0.54 0.52
N LEU A 123 7.12 -1.47 1.43
CA LEU A 123 6.16 -1.26 2.51
C LEU A 123 6.64 -0.23 3.54
N THR A 124 7.94 -0.22 3.87
CA THR A 124 8.54 0.83 4.70
C THR A 124 8.41 2.19 4.04
N SER A 125 8.67 2.29 2.72
CA SER A 125 8.54 3.55 1.99
C SER A 125 7.10 4.05 1.92
N ILE A 126 6.12 3.15 1.77
CA ILE A 126 4.69 3.50 1.81
C ILE A 126 4.30 4.00 3.20
N GLN A 127 4.80 3.38 4.27
CA GLN A 127 4.54 3.85 5.64
C GLN A 127 5.12 5.24 5.87
N SER A 128 6.38 5.47 5.50
CA SER A 128 7.00 6.80 5.60
C SER A 128 6.22 7.84 4.80
N LEU A 129 5.66 7.47 3.64
CA LEU A 129 4.81 8.37 2.85
C LEU A 129 3.49 8.73 3.56
N LEU A 130 2.92 7.82 4.37
CA LEU A 130 1.70 8.09 5.15
C LEU A 130 1.98 9.02 6.34
N ASP A 131 3.19 8.92 6.93
CA ASP A 131 3.62 9.78 8.03
C ASP A 131 4.03 11.18 7.54
N GLU A 132 4.72 11.24 6.39
CA GLU A 132 5.20 12.47 5.77
C GLU A 132 4.67 12.62 4.33
N PRO A 133 3.43 13.12 4.16
CA PRO A 133 2.87 13.34 2.83
C PRO A 133 3.71 14.35 2.04
N ASN A 134 3.83 14.13 0.72
CA ASN A 134 4.49 15.06 -0.19
C ASN A 134 3.45 15.96 -0.90
N PRO A 135 3.22 17.21 -0.44
CA PRO A 135 2.26 18.12 -1.04
C PRO A 135 2.67 18.68 -2.40
N ASN A 136 3.94 18.56 -2.80
CA ASN A 136 4.46 19.18 -4.03
C ASN A 136 4.05 18.44 -5.31
N SER A 137 3.62 17.18 -5.19
CA SER A 137 3.15 16.36 -6.31
C SER A 137 1.95 15.52 -5.88
N PRO A 138 0.79 16.15 -5.68
CA PRO A 138 -0.36 15.47 -5.10
C PRO A 138 -1.07 14.63 -6.15
N ALA A 139 -1.29 13.35 -5.82
CA ALA A 139 -2.22 12.47 -6.52
C ALA A 139 -3.68 12.85 -6.22
N ASN A 140 -3.92 13.36 -5.01
CA ASN A 140 -5.20 13.85 -4.54
C ASN A 140 -5.07 15.32 -4.14
N SER A 141 -5.46 16.21 -5.07
CA SER A 141 -5.39 17.66 -4.87
C SER A 141 -6.25 18.14 -3.70
N GLN A 142 -7.41 17.52 -3.46
CA GLN A 142 -8.28 17.87 -2.33
C GLN A 142 -7.62 17.54 -0.99
N ALA A 143 -7.03 16.34 -0.87
CA ALA A 143 -6.31 15.95 0.34
C ALA A 143 -5.10 16.86 0.59
N ALA A 144 -4.34 17.20 -0.47
CA ALA A 144 -3.20 18.10 -0.37
C ALA A 144 -3.59 19.53 0.03
N GLN A 145 -4.68 20.06 -0.53
CA GLN A 145 -5.20 21.38 -0.18
C GLN A 145 -5.64 21.41 1.29
N LEU A 146 -6.44 20.42 1.74
CA LEU A 146 -6.85 20.35 3.14
C LEU A 146 -5.65 20.18 4.07
N TYR A 147 -4.64 19.39 3.69
CA TYR A 147 -3.43 19.24 4.48
C TYR A 147 -2.68 20.57 4.70
N GLN A 148 -2.64 21.44 3.68
CA GLN A 148 -1.95 22.74 3.74
C GLN A 148 -2.80 23.85 4.37
N GLU A 149 -4.08 23.95 4.01
CA GLU A 149 -4.95 25.07 4.36
C GLU A 149 -5.83 24.81 5.58
N ASN A 150 -6.20 23.55 5.85
CA ASN A 150 -7.12 23.20 6.92
C ASN A 150 -6.82 21.81 7.50
N LYS A 151 -5.68 21.73 8.21
CA LYS A 151 -5.18 20.49 8.81
C LYS A 151 -6.22 19.80 9.69
N ARG A 152 -7.06 20.57 10.40
CA ARG A 152 -8.12 20.03 11.27
C ARG A 152 -9.18 19.25 10.49
N GLU A 153 -9.63 19.77 9.35
CA GLU A 153 -10.59 19.07 8.50
C GLU A 153 -9.94 17.87 7.80
N TYR A 154 -8.66 17.98 7.43
CA TYR A 154 -7.88 16.85 6.92
C TYR A 154 -7.82 15.72 7.95
N GLU A 155 -7.38 15.99 9.17
CA GLU A 155 -7.29 15.02 10.27
C GLU A 155 -8.64 14.36 10.51
N LYS A 156 -9.73 15.13 10.57
CA LYS A 156 -11.09 14.59 10.73
C LYS A 156 -11.48 13.57 9.65
N ARG A 157 -11.13 13.84 8.39
CA ARG A 157 -11.40 12.91 7.28
C ARG A 157 -10.53 11.66 7.37
N VAL A 158 -9.26 11.82 7.76
CA VAL A 158 -8.36 10.69 7.93
C VAL A 158 -8.84 9.80 9.08
N THR A 159 -9.27 10.36 10.22
CA THR A 159 -9.84 9.58 11.34
C THR A 159 -11.03 8.75 10.89
N ALA A 160 -11.94 9.32 10.07
CA ALA A 160 -13.07 8.55 9.53
C ALA A 160 -12.62 7.38 8.63
N ILE A 161 -11.51 7.54 7.89
CA ILE A 161 -10.91 6.47 7.08
C ILE A 161 -10.27 5.40 7.97
N VAL A 162 -9.57 5.79 9.04
CA VAL A 162 -9.02 4.88 10.06
C VAL A 162 -10.13 4.05 10.69
N GLU A 163 -11.20 4.67 11.16
CA GLU A 163 -12.34 3.96 11.76
C GLU A 163 -12.99 2.98 10.78
N GLN A 164 -13.11 3.38 9.50
CA GLN A 164 -13.64 2.50 8.45
C GLN A 164 -12.73 1.28 8.23
N SER A 165 -11.42 1.46 8.36
CA SER A 165 -10.43 0.39 8.16
C SER A 165 -10.61 -0.78 9.14
N TRP A 166 -11.16 -0.54 10.33
CA TRP A 166 -11.41 -1.59 11.33
C TRP A 166 -12.54 -2.54 10.95
N VAL A 167 -13.50 -2.06 10.17
CA VAL A 167 -14.64 -2.86 9.71
C VAL A 167 -14.24 -3.78 8.55
N ASP A 168 -13.20 -3.39 7.82
CA ASP A 168 -12.70 -4.09 6.65
C ASP A 168 -11.69 -5.21 6.99
N VAL A 169 -11.37 -5.47 8.28
CA VAL A 169 -10.40 -6.49 8.72
C VAL A 169 -10.94 -7.90 8.54
#